data_AF-A0A386C5P6-F1
#
_entry.id   AF-A0A386C5P6-F1
#
_cell.length_a   1.000
_cell.length_b   1.000
_cell.length_c   1.000
_cell.angle_alpha   90.00
_cell.angle_beta   90.00
_cell.angle_gamma   90.00
#
_symmetry.space_group_name_H-M   'P 1'
#
loop_
_entity.id
_entity.type
_entity.pdbx_description
1 polymer ?
#
loop_
_entity_poly.entity_id
_entity_poly.type
_entity_poly.pdbx_seq_one_letter_code
_entity_poly.pdbx_strand_id
1 'polypeptide(L)'
;MAPRERDPLLERLALLNVALLTTAPASVPVPPLAACIEKGVTLFGGNDGIRDTWNPFGSPDMLERAAQIAMRYDLRRDDAIAMAFDCVSDRAARGCGFADYGLHVGARADLVLVDAETIAHAVAARPVRRLVVANGRIVARDGALIDAL
;
A
#
# COMPACT_ATOMS: atom_id res chain seq x y z
N MET A 1 -5.48 16.10 -16.81
CA MET A 1 -4.71 15.77 -18.03
C MET A 1 -5.56 14.85 -18.89
N ALA A 2 -5.72 15.13 -20.18
CA ALA A 2 -6.54 14.29 -21.06
C ALA A 2 -5.84 12.94 -21.32
N PRO A 3 -6.56 11.85 -21.63
CA PRO A 3 -5.95 10.55 -21.92
C PRO A 3 -4.85 10.62 -23.00
N ARG A 4 -5.07 11.41 -24.06
CA ARG A 4 -4.10 11.62 -25.15
C ARG A 4 -2.74 12.20 -24.70
N GLU A 5 -2.72 12.92 -23.58
CA GLU A 5 -1.50 13.50 -22.99
C GLU A 5 -0.93 12.58 -21.90
N ARG A 6 -1.81 11.96 -21.12
CA ARG A 6 -1.46 11.09 -20.00
C ARG A 6 -0.81 9.79 -20.46
N ASP A 7 -1.41 9.09 -21.41
CA ASP A 7 -1.07 7.70 -21.73
C ASP A 7 0.35 7.56 -22.29
N PRO A 8 0.81 8.44 -23.21
CA PRO A 8 2.21 8.40 -23.66
C PRO A 8 3.22 8.66 -22.53
N LEU A 9 2.85 9.43 -21.50
CA LEU A 9 3.70 9.63 -20.33
C LEU A 9 3.76 8.36 -19.47
N LEU A 10 2.61 7.72 -19.21
CA LEU A 10 2.56 6.46 -18.47
C LEU A 10 3.35 5.35 -19.17
N GLU A 11 3.24 5.25 -20.50
CA GLU A 11 4.01 4.29 -21.31
C GLU A 11 5.52 4.50 -21.19
N ARG A 12 5.97 5.77 -21.19
CA ARG A 12 7.39 6.09 -20.97
C ARG A 12 7.85 5.76 -19.55
N LEU A 13 7.02 6.02 -18.54
CA LEU A 13 7.33 5.66 -17.16
C LEU A 13 7.47 4.14 -17.02
N ALA A 14 6.55 3.37 -17.60
CA ALA A 14 6.60 1.92 -17.60
C ALA A 14 7.85 1.38 -18.32
N LEU A 15 8.15 1.88 -19.52
CA LEU A 15 9.35 1.49 -20.28
C LEU A 15 10.65 1.70 -19.49
N LEU A 16 10.71 2.77 -18.71
CA LEU A 16 11.88 3.15 -17.92
C LEU A 16 11.85 2.61 -16.48
N ASN A 17 10.86 1.77 -16.13
CA ASN A 17 10.65 1.26 -14.78
C ASN A 17 10.56 2.35 -13.70
N VAL A 18 9.97 3.50 -14.04
CA VAL A 18 9.75 4.60 -13.09
C VAL A 18 8.44 4.34 -12.34
N ALA A 19 8.54 4.13 -11.03
CA ALA A 19 7.38 3.98 -10.15
C ALA A 19 6.77 5.35 -9.80
N LEU A 20 5.47 5.34 -9.47
CA LEU A 20 4.75 6.50 -8.94
C LEU A 20 4.28 6.18 -7.52
N LEU A 21 4.34 7.19 -6.65
CA LEU A 21 3.76 7.12 -5.30
C LEU A 21 2.48 7.97 -5.26
N THR A 22 1.43 7.45 -4.62
CA THR A 22 0.22 8.19 -4.29
C THR A 22 0.00 8.19 -2.77
N THR A 23 -0.30 9.36 -2.22
CA THR A 23 -0.77 9.52 -0.84
C THR A 23 -2.29 9.63 -0.78
N ALA A 24 -2.98 9.37 -1.90
CA ALA A 24 -4.44 9.44 -2.01
C ALA A 24 -5.10 10.71 -1.39
N PRO A 25 -4.55 11.93 -1.57
CA PRO A 25 -5.15 13.13 -0.99
C PRO A 25 -6.56 13.35 -1.55
N ALA A 26 -7.49 13.67 -0.65
CA ALA A 26 -8.91 13.79 -0.99
C ALA A 26 -9.24 15.07 -1.78
N SER A 27 -8.43 16.12 -1.65
CA SER A 27 -8.74 17.47 -2.12
C SER A 27 -8.07 17.87 -3.44
N VAL A 28 -7.28 16.99 -4.05
CA VAL A 28 -6.57 17.28 -5.31
C VAL A 28 -6.65 16.09 -6.28
N PRO A 29 -6.53 16.32 -7.60
CA PRO A 29 -6.38 15.25 -8.58
C PRO A 29 -5.16 14.37 -8.28
N VAL A 30 -5.29 13.06 -8.47
CA VAL A 30 -4.22 12.07 -8.26
C VAL A 30 -3.98 11.26 -9.54
N PRO A 31 -2.82 10.62 -9.72
CA PRO A 31 -2.59 9.71 -10.85
C PRO A 31 -3.67 8.62 -10.90
N PRO A 32 -4.27 8.33 -12.07
CA PRO A 32 -5.36 7.36 -12.17
C PRO A 32 -4.86 5.92 -12.01
N LEU A 33 -5.18 5.28 -10.87
CA LEU A 33 -4.73 3.94 -10.51
C LEU A 33 -4.92 2.90 -11.63
N ALA A 34 -6.14 2.78 -12.16
CA ALA A 34 -6.46 1.80 -13.19
C ALA A 34 -5.59 1.98 -14.46
N ALA A 35 -5.43 3.22 -14.93
CA ALA A 35 -4.62 3.49 -16.12
C ALA A 35 -3.12 3.28 -15.86
N CYS A 36 -2.62 3.62 -14.66
CA CYS A 36 -1.25 3.29 -14.29
C CYS A 36 -1.00 1.77 -14.32
N ILE A 37 -1.91 0.99 -13.74
CA ILE A 37 -1.81 -0.48 -13.73
C ILE A 37 -1.88 -1.05 -15.14
N GLU A 38 -2.86 -0.61 -15.94
CA GLU A 38 -3.06 -1.06 -17.32
C GLU A 38 -1.83 -0.82 -18.20
N LYS A 39 -1.15 0.32 -17.99
CA LYS A 39 0.07 0.68 -18.73
C LYS A 39 1.35 0.07 -18.15
N GLY A 40 1.26 -0.73 -17.09
CA GLY A 40 2.41 -1.38 -16.46
C GLY A 40 3.23 -0.49 -15.53
N VAL A 41 2.72 0.68 -15.14
CA VAL A 41 3.36 1.56 -14.15
C VAL A 41 3.12 1.00 -12.75
N THR A 42 4.19 0.84 -11.97
CA THR A 42 4.07 0.54 -10.54
C THR A 42 3.59 1.80 -9.80
N LEU A 43 2.30 1.85 -9.46
CA LEU A 43 1.74 2.84 -8.54
C LEU A 43 1.60 2.24 -7.14
N PHE A 44 2.20 2.88 -6.13
CA PHE A 44 2.18 2.41 -4.75
C PHE A 44 1.82 3.52 -3.74
N GLY A 45 1.50 3.12 -2.52
CA GLY A 45 0.93 3.97 -1.47
C GLY A 45 1.95 4.44 -0.46
N GLY A 46 1.76 5.66 0.04
CA GLY A 46 2.51 6.23 1.16
C GLY A 46 1.65 7.12 2.04
N ASN A 47 2.08 7.38 3.27
CA ASN A 47 1.35 8.26 4.17
C ASN A 47 1.53 9.75 3.89
N ASP A 48 2.69 10.13 3.35
CA ASP A 48 3.23 11.49 3.50
C ASP A 48 3.58 11.79 4.97
N GLY A 49 3.50 13.05 5.40
CA GLY A 49 3.57 13.45 6.80
C GLY A 49 2.54 12.75 7.70
N ILE A 50 2.94 12.48 8.94
CA ILE A 50 2.09 11.94 10.02
C ILE A 50 2.13 12.91 11.20
N ARG A 51 1.04 13.64 11.41
CA ARG A 51 0.85 14.58 12.55
C ARG A 51 2.03 15.53 12.74
N ASP A 52 2.49 16.12 11.65
CA ASP A 52 3.55 17.12 11.64
C ASP A 52 3.00 18.53 11.37
N THR A 53 3.89 19.50 11.15
CA THR A 53 3.49 20.89 10.89
C THR A 53 2.83 21.10 9.52
N TRP A 54 2.85 20.10 8.63
CA TRP A 54 2.26 20.16 7.30
C TRP A 54 0.87 19.53 7.27
N ASN A 55 0.68 18.43 8.00
CA ASN A 55 -0.54 17.65 7.93
C ASN A 55 -0.95 17.09 9.32
N PRO A 56 -2.15 17.43 9.83
CA PRO A 56 -2.65 16.86 11.08
C PRO A 56 -3.10 15.39 10.94
N PHE A 57 -3.30 14.91 9.71
CA PHE A 57 -3.68 13.53 9.43
C PHE A 57 -2.47 12.59 9.41
N GLY A 58 -2.73 11.31 9.14
CA GLY A 58 -1.72 10.27 9.03
C GLY A 58 -1.75 9.31 10.23
N SER A 59 -1.39 8.07 9.93
CA SER A 59 -1.40 6.93 10.85
C SER A 59 -0.28 5.97 10.45
N PRO A 60 0.39 5.28 11.39
CA PRO A 60 1.34 4.23 11.04
C PRO A 60 0.65 2.98 10.46
N ASP A 61 -0.69 2.94 10.40
CA ASP A 61 -1.47 1.83 9.87
C ASP A 61 -1.55 1.86 8.34
N MET A 62 -0.86 0.94 7.66
CA MET A 62 -0.91 0.83 6.21
C MET A 62 -2.21 0.20 5.68
N LEU A 63 -2.97 -0.56 6.50
CA LEU A 63 -4.34 -0.96 6.12
C LEU A 63 -5.27 0.27 6.07
N GLU A 64 -5.05 1.24 6.94
CA GLU A 64 -5.75 2.52 6.88
C GLU A 64 -5.39 3.29 5.62
N ARG A 65 -4.10 3.33 5.24
CA ARG A 65 -3.67 3.92 3.97
C ARG A 65 -4.28 3.21 2.76
N ALA A 66 -4.31 1.88 2.75
CA ALA A 66 -4.97 1.10 1.70
C ALA A 66 -6.47 1.44 1.60
N ALA A 67 -7.16 1.59 2.73
CA ALA A 67 -8.57 1.99 2.75
C ALA A 67 -8.77 3.40 2.18
N GLN A 68 -7.88 4.35 2.50
CA GLN A 68 -7.92 5.70 1.94
C GLN A 68 -7.66 5.70 0.42
N ILE A 69 -6.72 4.87 -0.06
CA ILE A 69 -6.50 4.63 -1.49
C ILE A 69 -7.78 4.08 -2.13
N ALA A 70 -8.38 3.03 -1.56
CA ALA A 70 -9.61 2.43 -2.07
C ALA A 70 -10.75 3.47 -2.16
N MET A 71 -10.94 4.28 -1.13
CA MET A 71 -11.93 5.37 -1.13
C MET A 71 -11.61 6.43 -2.19
N ARG A 72 -10.34 6.84 -2.32
CA ARG A 72 -9.91 7.86 -3.28
C ARG A 72 -10.14 7.45 -4.73
N TYR A 73 -10.03 6.16 -5.03
CA TYR A 73 -10.22 5.59 -6.37
C TYR A 73 -11.59 4.94 -6.57
N ASP A 74 -12.51 5.08 -5.60
CA ASP A 74 -13.86 4.53 -5.61
C ASP A 74 -13.92 2.99 -5.82
N LEU A 75 -13.00 2.27 -5.18
CA LEU A 75 -12.89 0.81 -5.29
C LEU A 75 -13.85 0.13 -4.32
N ARG A 76 -14.80 -0.67 -4.84
CA ARG A 76 -15.85 -1.32 -4.03
C ARG A 76 -15.86 -2.83 -4.07
N ARG A 77 -15.40 -3.42 -5.16
CA ARG A 77 -15.31 -4.87 -5.33
C ARG A 77 -14.13 -5.42 -4.52
N ASP A 78 -14.23 -6.65 -4.03
CA ASP A 78 -13.17 -7.28 -3.25
C ASP A 78 -11.82 -7.32 -4.00
N ASP A 79 -11.84 -7.63 -5.30
CA ASP A 79 -10.66 -7.61 -6.16
C ASP A 79 -10.06 -6.20 -6.29
N ALA A 80 -10.91 -5.18 -6.36
CA ALA A 80 -10.49 -3.78 -6.42
C ALA A 80 -9.91 -3.30 -5.09
N ILE A 81 -10.48 -3.71 -3.95
CA ILE A 81 -9.91 -3.41 -2.63
C ILE A 81 -8.58 -4.14 -2.44
N ALA A 82 -8.45 -5.37 -2.94
CA ALA A 82 -7.17 -6.08 -2.95
C ALA A 82 -6.10 -5.35 -3.77
N MET A 83 -6.45 -4.66 -4.86
CA MET A 83 -5.51 -3.78 -5.57
C MET A 83 -5.04 -2.59 -4.71
N ALA A 84 -5.90 -2.02 -3.87
CA ALA A 84 -5.48 -0.97 -2.94
C ALA A 84 -4.57 -1.50 -1.82
N PHE A 85 -4.79 -2.74 -1.37
CA PHE A 85 -3.85 -3.43 -0.47
C PHE A 85 -2.49 -3.66 -1.15
N ASP A 86 -2.50 -4.11 -2.41
CA ASP A 86 -1.28 -4.34 -3.19
C ASP A 86 -0.41 -3.06 -3.28
N CYS A 87 -1.03 -1.88 -3.39
CA CYS A 87 -0.32 -0.60 -3.32
C CYS A 87 0.48 -0.39 -2.03
N VAL A 88 0.19 -1.08 -0.93
CA VAL A 88 0.93 -1.00 0.34
C VAL A 88 1.67 -2.30 0.70
N SER A 89 1.66 -3.30 -0.20
CA SER A 89 2.39 -4.56 -0.08
C SER A 89 3.30 -4.80 -1.29
N ASP A 90 2.92 -5.67 -2.25
CA ASP A 90 3.81 -6.13 -3.31
C ASP A 90 4.18 -5.01 -4.30
N ARG A 91 3.25 -4.11 -4.66
CA ARG A 91 3.59 -2.93 -5.48
C ARG A 91 4.47 -1.95 -4.75
N ALA A 92 4.28 -1.75 -3.44
CA ALA A 92 5.18 -0.91 -2.64
C ALA A 92 6.58 -1.52 -2.59
N ALA A 93 6.68 -2.83 -2.35
CA ALA A 93 7.95 -3.54 -2.37
C ALA A 93 8.66 -3.42 -3.72
N ARG A 94 7.94 -3.64 -4.82
CA ARG A 94 8.47 -3.47 -6.18
C ARG A 94 8.91 -2.03 -6.45
N GLY A 95 8.08 -1.06 -6.10
CA GLY A 95 8.35 0.37 -6.34
C GLY A 95 9.56 0.89 -5.56
N CYS A 96 9.77 0.38 -4.34
CA CYS A 96 10.89 0.72 -3.47
C CYS A 96 12.14 -0.14 -3.70
N GLY A 97 12.07 -1.17 -4.53
CA GLY A 97 13.19 -2.09 -4.77
C GLY A 97 13.50 -3.03 -3.59
N PHE A 98 12.51 -3.38 -2.76
CA PHE A 98 12.67 -4.41 -1.74
C PHE A 98 12.73 -5.79 -2.39
N ALA A 99 13.90 -6.42 -2.35
CA ALA A 99 14.12 -7.76 -2.87
C ALA A 99 13.46 -8.83 -1.97
N ASP A 100 13.11 -9.97 -2.58
CA ASP A 100 12.58 -11.17 -1.92
C ASP A 100 11.44 -10.89 -0.93
N TYR A 101 10.54 -9.96 -1.30
CA TYR A 101 9.35 -9.62 -0.54
C TYR A 101 8.20 -10.60 -0.84
N GLY A 102 7.49 -11.00 0.21
CA GLY A 102 6.27 -11.79 0.12
C GLY A 102 6.27 -13.01 1.03
N LEU A 103 5.27 -13.86 0.88
CA LEU A 103 5.11 -15.10 1.65
C LEU A 103 5.47 -16.32 0.80
N HIS A 104 6.77 -16.51 0.60
CA HIS A 104 7.31 -17.68 -0.10
C HIS A 104 8.60 -18.16 0.57
N VAL A 105 8.99 -19.41 0.29
CA VAL A 105 10.26 -19.96 0.78
C VAL A 105 11.42 -19.08 0.28
N GLY A 106 12.33 -18.73 1.18
CA GLY A 106 13.48 -17.87 0.89
C GLY A 106 13.24 -16.37 1.11
N ALA A 107 11.98 -15.92 1.24
CA ALA A 107 11.68 -14.54 1.57
C ALA A 107 12.15 -14.16 2.98
N ARG A 108 12.35 -12.87 3.23
CA ARG A 108 12.58 -12.36 4.59
C ARG A 108 11.38 -12.69 5.46
N ALA A 109 11.63 -13.19 6.68
CA ALA A 109 10.57 -13.61 7.60
C ALA A 109 9.90 -12.42 8.30
N ASP A 110 9.26 -11.56 7.49
CA ASP A 110 8.42 -10.45 7.92
C ASP A 110 6.96 -10.81 7.71
N LEU A 111 6.20 -10.97 8.79
CA LEU A 111 4.82 -11.41 8.74
C LEU A 111 3.94 -10.54 9.63
N VAL A 112 2.72 -10.29 9.18
CA VAL A 112 1.68 -9.62 9.96
C VAL A 112 0.45 -10.51 10.00
N LEU A 113 0.03 -10.90 11.19
CA LEU A 113 -1.21 -11.63 11.42
C LEU A 113 -2.32 -10.65 11.79
N VAL A 114 -3.45 -10.77 11.10
CA VAL A 114 -4.67 -9.99 11.34
C VAL A 114 -5.87 -10.94 11.43
N ASP A 115 -6.88 -10.54 12.19
CA ASP A 115 -8.16 -11.27 12.27
C ASP A 115 -9.11 -10.75 11.18
N ALA A 116 -9.09 -11.39 10.03
CA ALA A 116 -9.94 -11.08 8.88
C ALA A 116 -10.06 -12.31 7.96
N GLU A 117 -11.21 -12.44 7.31
CA GLU A 117 -11.50 -13.57 6.40
C GLU A 117 -10.95 -13.36 4.99
N THR A 118 -10.80 -12.10 4.55
CA THR A 118 -10.32 -11.73 3.22
C THR A 118 -9.44 -10.49 3.29
N ILE A 119 -8.67 -10.21 2.23
CA ILE A 119 -7.91 -8.96 2.10
C ILE A 119 -8.85 -7.76 2.13
N ALA A 120 -9.99 -7.83 1.44
CA ALA A 120 -10.99 -6.77 1.43
C ALA A 120 -11.54 -6.50 2.83
N HIS A 121 -11.83 -7.55 3.61
CA HIS A 121 -12.21 -7.43 5.01
C HIS A 121 -11.09 -6.77 5.83
N ALA A 122 -9.84 -7.22 5.70
CA ALA A 122 -8.71 -6.62 6.45
C ALA A 122 -8.55 -5.11 6.16
N VAL A 123 -8.65 -4.69 4.89
CA VAL A 123 -8.58 -3.27 4.51
C VAL A 123 -9.78 -2.47 5.04
N ALA A 124 -10.99 -3.02 4.97
CA ALA A 124 -12.19 -2.34 5.43
C ALA A 124 -12.28 -2.23 6.95
N ALA A 125 -11.92 -3.28 7.68
CA ALA A 125 -12.03 -3.33 9.14
C ALA A 125 -10.79 -2.76 9.85
N ARG A 126 -9.60 -2.81 9.22
CA ARG A 126 -8.32 -2.44 9.83
C ARG A 126 -8.13 -3.07 11.21
N PRO A 127 -8.30 -4.41 11.34
CA PRO A 127 -8.21 -5.07 12.63
C PRO A 127 -6.82 -4.86 13.25
N VAL A 128 -6.75 -4.97 14.57
CA VAL A 128 -5.47 -4.93 15.29
C VAL A 128 -4.54 -6.02 14.78
N ARG A 129 -3.25 -5.70 14.72
CA ARG A 129 -2.20 -6.61 14.26
C ARG A 129 -1.92 -7.58 15.40
N ARG A 130 -2.53 -8.76 15.37
CA ARG A 130 -2.44 -9.79 16.43
C ARG A 130 -0.99 -10.25 16.65
N LEU A 131 -0.22 -10.33 15.57
CA LEU A 131 1.21 -10.68 15.62
C LEU A 131 1.95 -9.90 14.54
N VAL A 132 3.13 -9.38 14.88
CA VAL A 132 4.11 -8.92 13.89
C VAL A 132 5.41 -9.65 14.13
N VAL A 133 5.91 -10.27 13.06
CA VAL A 133 7.25 -10.87 12.98
C VAL A 133 8.07 -9.99 12.06
N ALA A 134 9.28 -9.64 12.48
CA ALA A 134 10.26 -8.92 11.66
C ALA A 134 11.61 -9.65 11.74
N ASN A 135 12.20 -9.95 10.58
CA ASN A 135 13.44 -10.71 10.46
C ASN A 135 13.41 -12.04 11.25
N GLY A 136 12.27 -12.73 11.23
CA GLY A 136 12.08 -14.02 11.93
C GLY A 136 11.91 -13.91 13.45
N ARG A 137 11.83 -12.68 14.00
CA ARG A 137 11.60 -12.44 15.42
C ARG A 137 10.22 -11.84 15.62
N ILE A 138 9.49 -12.34 16.61
CA ILE A 138 8.25 -11.69 17.04
C ILE A 138 8.63 -10.33 17.66
N VAL A 139 8.04 -9.24 17.17
CA VAL A 139 8.34 -7.87 17.63
C VAL A 139 7.13 -7.13 18.17
N ALA A 140 5.92 -7.57 17.84
CA ALA A 140 4.69 -7.00 18.37
C ALA A 140 3.60 -8.06 18.53
N ARG A 141 2.72 -7.85 19.53
CA ARG A 141 1.49 -8.61 19.74
C ARG A 141 0.36 -7.65 20.04
N ASP A 142 -0.81 -7.95 19.49
CA ASP A 142 -2.04 -7.19 19.75
C ASP A 142 -1.86 -5.66 19.58
N GLY A 143 -1.11 -5.27 18.55
CA GLY A 143 -0.87 -3.87 18.19
C GLY A 143 0.18 -3.13 19.04
N ALA A 144 0.81 -3.79 20.03
CA ALA A 144 1.85 -3.21 20.87
C ALA A 144 3.20 -3.92 20.64
N LEU A 145 4.29 -3.16 20.70
CA LEU A 145 5.63 -3.75 20.73
C LEU A 145 5.73 -4.67 21.95
N ILE A 146 6.37 -5.83 21.78
CA ILE A 146 6.79 -6.61 22.93
C ILE A 146 8.03 -5.93 23.50
N ASP A 147 8.12 -5.81 24.83
CA ASP A 147 9.34 -5.32 25.46
C ASP A 147 10.51 -6.19 25.01
N ALA A 148 11.52 -5.57 24.41
CA ALA A 148 12.76 -6.25 24.08
C ALA A 148 13.43 -6.66 25.41
N LEU A 149 13.56 -7.97 25.63
CA LEU A 149 14.59 -8.51 26.53
C LEU A 149 15.97 -8.32 25.88
#